data_AF-A0A527G4Q9-F1
#
_entry.id   AF-A0A527G4Q9-F1
#
_cell.length_a   1.000
_cell.length_b   1.000
_cell.length_c   1.000
_cell.angle_alpha   90.00
_cell.angle_beta   90.00
_cell.angle_gamma   90.00
#
_symmetry.space_group_name_H-M   'P 1'
#
loop_
_entity.id
_entity.type
_entity.pdbx_description
1 polymer ?
#
loop_
_entity_poly.entity_id
_entity_poly.type
_entity_poly.pdbx_seq_one_letter_code
_entity_poly.pdbx_strand_id
1 'polypeptide(L)' 'IVDYKTNRPAPATLAEVPPAYLLQLALYRALLQPLYPGRTVKAALLFTEAPRLIDLPAGAMDDALARLTGA' A
#
# COMPACT_ATOMS: atom_id res chain seq x y z
N ILE A 1 4.39 -3.05 -6.94
CA ILE A 1 5.24 -2.52 -5.85
C ILE A 1 5.06 -3.45 -4.67
N VAL A 2 6.14 -3.91 -4.06
CA VAL A 2 6.07 -4.65 -2.80
C VAL A 2 7.03 -3.97 -1.84
N ASP A 3 6.53 -3.58 -0.66
CA ASP A 3 7.37 -3.01 0.40
C ASP A 3 7.53 -4.04 1.53
N TYR A 4 8.76 -4.28 1.95
CA TYR A 4 9.12 -5.30 2.93
C TYR A 4 9.12 -4.69 4.33
N LYS A 5 8.44 -5.34 5.29
CA LYS A 5 8.25 -4.84 6.65
C LYS A 5 8.69 -5.86 7.69
N THR A 6 9.36 -5.38 8.74
CA THR A 6 9.89 -6.18 9.85
C THR A 6 9.15 -5.95 11.18
N ASN A 7 7.98 -5.30 11.14
CA ASN A 7 7.17 -4.98 12.33
C ASN A 7 6.86 -6.21 13.18
N ARG A 8 6.77 -6.00 14.51
CA ARG A 8 6.38 -7.03 15.49
C ARG A 8 5.38 -6.42 16.49
N PRO A 9 4.16 -6.97 16.63
CA PRO A 9 3.59 -8.04 15.81
C PRO A 9 3.33 -7.56 14.37
N ALA A 10 3.40 -8.47 13.39
CA ALA A 10 2.93 -8.17 12.03
C ALA A 10 1.40 -8.11 11.97
N PRO A 11 0.79 -7.16 11.23
CA PRO A 11 -0.63 -7.16 10.94
C PRO A 11 -1.06 -8.47 10.29
N ALA A 12 -2.20 -9.02 10.69
CA ALA A 12 -2.77 -10.22 10.07
C ALA A 12 -3.66 -9.90 8.87
N THR A 13 -4.27 -8.72 8.86
CA THR A 13 -5.27 -8.27 7.89
C THR A 13 -5.01 -6.85 7.39
N LEU A 14 -5.65 -6.47 6.28
CA LEU A 14 -5.58 -5.11 5.75
C LEU A 14 -6.09 -4.06 6.77
N ALA A 15 -7.10 -4.38 7.57
CA ALA A 15 -7.67 -3.46 8.57
C ALA A 15 -6.69 -3.12 9.70
N GLU A 16 -5.70 -3.99 9.94
CA GLU A 16 -4.65 -3.79 10.95
C GLU A 16 -3.41 -3.07 10.39
N VAL A 17 -3.34 -2.86 9.07
CA VAL A 17 -2.21 -2.15 8.45
C VAL A 17 -2.21 -0.70 8.91
N PRO A 18 -1.08 -0.18 9.44
CA PRO A 18 -0.96 1.22 9.81
C PRO A 18 -1.31 2.13 8.62
N PRO A 19 -2.20 3.14 8.79
CA PRO A 19 -2.63 4.01 7.70
C PRO A 19 -1.49 4.67 6.92
N ALA A 20 -0.38 4.97 7.61
CA ALA A 20 0.82 5.53 7.01
C ALA A 20 1.46 4.62 5.94
N TYR A 21 1.44 3.30 6.13
CA TYR A 21 1.99 2.36 5.13
C TYR A 21 1.12 2.28 3.88
N LEU A 22 -0.20 2.32 4.06
CA LEU A 22 -1.13 2.37 2.96
C LEU A 22 -0.95 3.69 2.18
N LEU A 23 -0.88 4.84 2.87
CA LEU A 23 -0.64 6.15 2.22
C LEU A 23 0.70 6.19 1.47
N GLN A 24 1.77 5.65 2.05
CA GLN A 24 3.09 5.58 1.41
C GLN A 24 3.01 4.84 0.06
N LEU A 25 2.38 3.66 0.04
CA LEU A 25 2.27 2.85 -1.17
C LEU A 25 1.29 3.46 -2.17
N ALA A 26 0.26 4.19 -1.71
CA ALA A 26 -0.63 4.95 -2.55
C ALA A 26 0.11 6.09 -3.28
N LEU A 27 0.97 6.84 -2.57
CA LEU A 27 1.84 7.86 -3.16
C LEU A 27 2.80 7.26 -4.19
N TYR A 28 3.44 6.13 -3.87
CA TYR A 28 4.32 5.46 -4.82
C TYR A 28 3.57 4.98 -6.06
N ARG A 29 2.36 4.42 -5.90
CA ARG A 29 1.50 4.04 -7.03
C ARG A 29 1.18 5.24 -7.91
N ALA A 30 0.78 6.36 -7.33
CA ALA A 30 0.46 7.59 -8.05
C ALA A 30 1.66 8.14 -8.84
N LEU A 31 2.87 8.10 -8.26
CA LEU A 31 4.09 8.53 -8.94
C LEU A 31 4.50 7.61 -10.10
N LEU A 32 4.27 6.30 -9.97
CA LEU A 32 4.63 5.34 -11.01
C LEU A 32 3.62 5.28 -12.16
N GLN A 33 2.34 5.55 -11.92
CA GLN A 33 1.29 5.45 -12.94
C GLN A 33 1.59 6.24 -14.24
N PRO A 34 2.01 7.52 -14.19
CA PRO A 34 2.36 8.28 -15.40
C PRO A 34 3.57 7.70 -16.15
N LEU A 35 4.48 7.01 -15.46
CA LEU A 35 5.67 6.41 -16.06
C LEU A 35 5.36 5.10 -16.79
N TYR A 36 4.21 4.47 -16.50
CA TYR A 36 3.80 3.19 -17.09
C TYR A 36 2.34 3.24 -17.59
N PRO A 37 2.02 4.07 -18.60
CA PRO A 37 0.63 4.33 -19.02
C PRO A 37 -0.15 3.10 -19.51
N GLY A 38 0.54 2.04 -19.94
CA GLY A 38 -0.07 0.77 -20.36
C GLY A 38 -0.06 -0.33 -19.30
N ARG A 39 0.32 -0.03 -18.04
CA ARG A 39 0.44 -1.06 -16.98
C ARG A 39 -0.35 -0.70 -15.75
N THR A 40 -1.07 -1.68 -15.22
CA THR A 40 -1.70 -1.57 -13.90
C THR A 40 -0.64 -1.69 -12.81
N VAL A 41 -0.40 -0.61 -12.06
CA VAL A 41 0.49 -0.61 -10.90
C VAL A 41 -0.29 -1.15 -9.68
N LYS A 42 0.05 -2.36 -9.23
CA LYS A 42 -0.46 -2.99 -8.00
C LYS A 42 0.51 -2.80 -6.84
N ALA A 43 0.02 -2.84 -5.60
CA ALA A 43 0.81 -2.67 -4.39
C ALA A 43 0.48 -3.74 -3.33
N ALA A 44 1.49 -4.18 -2.58
CA ALA A 44 1.34 -5.07 -1.44
C ALA A 44 2.42 -4.79 -0.38
N LEU A 45 2.15 -5.20 0.85
CA LEU A 45 3.11 -5.22 1.96
C LEU A 45 3.50 -6.67 2.25
N LEU A 46 4.80 -6.97 2.29
CA LEU A 46 5.29 -8.26 2.75
C LEU A 46 5.87 -8.12 4.14
N PHE A 47 5.20 -8.70 5.13
CA PHE A 47 5.74 -8.82 6.48
C PHE A 47 6.62 -10.06 6.56
N THR A 48 7.77 -9.95 7.23
CA THR A 48 8.76 -11.04 7.32
C THR A 48 8.75 -11.76 8.66
N GLU A 49 8.14 -11.18 9.71
CA GLU A 49 7.98 -11.84 11.01
C GLU A 49 7.03 -13.03 10.92
N ALA A 50 5.90 -12.87 10.25
CA ALA A 50 5.12 -13.97 9.67
C ALA A 50 5.16 -13.78 8.15
N PRO A 51 5.43 -14.81 7.32
CA PRO A 51 5.58 -14.68 5.86
C PRO A 51 4.23 -14.34 5.20
N ARG A 52 3.82 -13.09 5.34
CA ARG A 52 2.46 -12.63 5.07
C ARG A 52 2.51 -11.50 4.07
N LEU A 53 1.86 -11.75 2.94
CA LEU A 53 1.60 -10.74 1.94
C LEU A 53 0.19 -10.16 2.18
N ILE A 54 0.12 -8.84 2.33
CA ILE A 54 -1.15 -8.11 2.39
C ILE A 54 -1.25 -7.24 1.14
N ASP A 55 -2.15 -7.63 0.24
CA ASP A 55 -2.48 -6.82 -0.94
C ASP A 55 -3.15 -5.50 -0.52
N LEU A 56 -2.81 -4.42 -1.22
CA LEU A 56 -3.45 -3.11 -1.05
C LEU A 56 -4.39 -2.86 -2.24
N PRO A 57 -5.72 -2.94 -2.04
CA PRO A 57 -6.69 -2.69 -3.10
C PRO A 57 -6.60 -1.25 -3.63
N ALA A 58 -6.89 -1.07 -4.92
CA ALA A 58 -6.85 0.24 -5.58
C ALA A 58 -7.71 1.28 -4.85
N GLY A 59 -8.98 0.95 -4.57
CA GLY A 59 -9.89 1.87 -3.88
C GLY A 59 -9.38 2.30 -2.51
N ALA A 60 -8.80 1.39 -1.72
CA ALA A 60 -8.25 1.75 -0.41
C ALA A 60 -7.08 2.75 -0.53
N MET A 61 -6.22 2.57 -1.54
CA MET A 61 -5.13 3.51 -1.84
C MET A 61 -5.66 4.86 -2.34
N ASP A 62 -6.68 4.84 -3.21
CA ASP A 62 -7.30 6.05 -3.74
C ASP A 62 -7.94 6.88 -2.60
N ASP A 63 -8.66 6.22 -1.69
CA ASP A 63 -9.26 6.85 -0.50
C ASP A 63 -8.19 7.48 0.42
N ALA A 64 -7.03 6.86 0.55
CA ALA A 64 -5.96 7.39 1.37
C ALA A 64 -5.31 8.64 0.78
N LEU A 65 -5.21 8.72 -0.55
CA LEU A 65 -4.78 9.95 -1.23
C LEU A 65 -5.81 11.06 -1.06
N ALA A 66 -7.10 10.76 -1.24
CA ALA A 66 -8.18 11.74 -1.07
C ALA A 66 -8.16 12.38 0.33
N ARG A 67 -8.01 11.55 1.38
CA ARG A 67 -7.87 12.01 2.77
C ARG A 67 -6.66 12.92 3.00
N LEU A 68 -5.55 12.69 2.30
CA LEU A 68 -4.36 13.56 2.40
C LEU A 68 -4.59 14.91 1.71
N THR A 69 -5.24 14.91 0.55
CA THR A 69 -5.47 16.12 -0.26
C THR A 69 -6.66 16.96 0.20
N GLY A 70 -7.48 16.45 1.14
CA GLY A 70 -8.67 17.14 1.64
C GLY A 70 -9.79 17.27 0.59
N ALA A 71 -9.78 16.38 -0.41
CA ALA A 71 -10.73 16.34 -1.52
C ALA A 71 -11.71 15.18 -1.37
#